data_AF-A0A9P1D6I7-F1
#
_entry.id   AF-A0A9P1D6I7-F1
#
_cell.length_a   1.000
_cell.length_b   1.000
_cell.length_c   1.000
_cell.angle_alpha   90.00
_cell.angle_beta   90.00
_cell.angle_gamma   90.00
#
_symmetry.space_group_name_H-M   'P 1'
#
loop_
_entity.id
_entity.type
_entity.pdbx_description
1 polymer ?
#
loop_
_entity_poly.entity_id
_entity_poly.type
_entity_poly.pdbx_seq_one_letter_code
_entity_poly.pdbx_strand_id
1 'polypeptide(L)'
;MVEAGARSLEEVAAEDPQQRMLVLLSTLQVLELLQAVSRLAVFSHEFGLAFKACLPLLSVLKQLKYFWNLPQSHVAILLERLAEQLMPEHAAPFQSLQHDLAQEQDCVVAIKDLKGMPEPVRAVYDQNAHYVEVVEPHGSFPTSIYRQSDGLTLAAQDALTIESVMSTTITTTIKIARDVLQPSNRLLYDVYKPLGRCVAVVDDKVDDHYGTDLEGYFHAHGIEFVKLVFSGNEVDKNLSDVELILLALKKHNRARHEPVLIVGGGVIADIAGMACALYSRNTPYLSLN
;
A
#
# COMPACT_ATOMS: atom_id res chain seq x y z
N MET A 1 -16.72 -28.23 -4.13
CA MET A 1 -16.18 -28.93 -2.95
C MET A 1 -14.68 -28.96 -3.08
N VAL A 2 -14.00 -27.98 -2.50
CA VAL A 2 -12.53 -28.02 -2.33
C VAL A 2 -12.31 -28.44 -0.89
N GLU A 3 -12.30 -29.75 -0.64
CA GLU A 3 -11.70 -30.30 0.58
C GLU A 3 -10.19 -30.39 0.34
N ALA A 4 -9.53 -29.23 0.34
CA ALA A 4 -8.12 -29.18 0.66
C ALA A 4 -8.06 -29.21 2.19
N GLY A 5 -7.53 -30.30 2.76
CA GLY A 5 -7.43 -30.47 4.20
C GLY A 5 -6.88 -29.21 4.86
N ALA A 6 -7.71 -28.57 5.67
CA ALA A 6 -7.36 -27.35 6.39
C ALA A 6 -6.29 -27.70 7.44
N ARG A 7 -5.02 -27.67 7.03
CA ARG A 7 -3.92 -27.58 7.99
C ARG A 7 -4.04 -26.23 8.67
N SER A 8 -4.14 -26.22 10.00
CA SER A 8 -4.15 -24.98 10.76
C SER A 8 -2.82 -24.25 10.52
N LEU A 9 -2.81 -22.92 10.54
CA LEU A 9 -1.58 -22.11 10.41
C LEU A 9 -0.49 -22.53 11.42
N GLU A 10 -0.88 -23.16 12.53
CA GLU A 10 0.00 -23.72 13.56
C GLU A 10 0.73 -25.00 13.10
N GLU A 11 0.12 -25.83 12.25
CA GLU A 11 0.77 -27.03 11.67
C GLU A 11 1.83 -26.67 10.62
N VAL A 12 1.80 -25.44 10.09
CA VAL A 12 2.66 -24.94 9.00
C VAL A 12 3.89 -24.18 9.53
N ALA A 13 4.08 -24.09 10.86
CA ALA A 13 5.14 -23.29 11.48
C ALA A 13 6.57 -23.77 11.16
N ALA A 14 6.74 -24.96 10.56
CA ALA A 14 8.03 -25.51 10.13
C ALA A 14 8.29 -25.43 8.61
N GLU A 15 7.38 -24.83 7.83
CA GLU A 15 7.52 -24.72 6.38
C GLU A 15 8.15 -23.37 5.96
N ASP A 16 8.80 -23.38 4.79
CA ASP A 16 9.32 -22.21 4.07
C ASP A 16 8.30 -21.05 4.04
N PRO A 17 8.68 -19.77 4.27
CA PRO A 17 7.73 -18.64 4.35
C PRO A 17 6.85 -18.50 3.11
N GLN A 18 7.41 -18.78 1.93
CA GLN A 18 6.64 -18.77 0.67
C GLN A 18 5.57 -19.87 0.66
N GLN A 19 5.91 -21.08 1.10
CA GLN A 19 4.95 -22.17 1.20
C GLN A 19 3.84 -21.87 2.21
N ARG A 20 4.17 -21.27 3.36
CA ARG A 20 3.17 -20.80 4.34
C ARG A 20 2.20 -19.79 3.74
N MET A 21 2.70 -18.85 2.93
CA MET A 21 1.84 -17.90 2.21
C MET A 21 0.90 -18.62 1.23
N LEU A 22 1.41 -19.59 0.45
CA LEU A 22 0.60 -20.36 -0.48
C LEU A 22 -0.49 -21.18 0.23
N VAL A 23 -0.18 -21.79 1.37
CA VAL A 23 -1.16 -22.51 2.20
C VAL A 23 -2.23 -21.56 2.73
N LEU A 24 -1.83 -20.39 3.24
CA LEU A 24 -2.75 -19.36 3.71
C LEU A 24 -3.70 -18.90 2.61
N LEU A 25 -3.19 -18.59 1.41
CA LEU A 25 -4.01 -18.22 0.25
C LEU A 25 -4.90 -19.37 -0.26
N SER A 26 -4.52 -20.62 0.02
CA SER A 26 -5.30 -21.80 -0.36
C SER A 26 -6.38 -22.17 0.66
N THR A 27 -6.39 -21.52 1.82
CA THR A 27 -7.36 -21.75 2.88
C THR A 27 -8.71 -21.15 2.47
N LEU A 28 -9.78 -21.95 2.54
CA LEU A 28 -11.11 -21.55 2.05
C LEU A 28 -11.58 -20.22 2.66
N GLN A 29 -11.41 -20.05 3.97
CA GLN A 29 -11.83 -18.84 4.68
C GLN A 29 -11.08 -17.59 4.19
N VAL A 30 -9.77 -17.71 3.94
CA VAL A 30 -8.94 -16.61 3.44
C VAL A 30 -9.29 -16.28 2.00
N LEU A 31 -9.49 -17.31 1.19
CA LEU A 31 -9.92 -17.16 -0.19
C LEU A 31 -11.27 -16.44 -0.29
N GLU A 32 -12.28 -16.88 0.48
CA GLU A 32 -13.60 -16.26 0.53
C GLU A 32 -13.54 -14.81 1.05
N LEU A 33 -12.73 -14.57 2.08
CA LEU A 33 -12.49 -13.23 2.62
C LEU A 33 -11.91 -12.29 1.56
N LEU A 34 -10.80 -12.68 0.91
CA LEU A 34 -10.11 -11.86 -0.09
C LEU A 34 -11.01 -11.60 -1.30
N GLN A 35 -11.76 -12.62 -1.73
CA GLN A 35 -12.76 -12.49 -2.79
C GLN A 35 -13.85 -11.49 -2.38
N ALA A 36 -14.43 -11.61 -1.19
CA ALA A 36 -15.46 -10.71 -0.71
C ALA A 36 -14.95 -9.26 -0.62
N VAL A 37 -13.81 -9.05 0.05
CA VAL A 37 -13.23 -7.72 0.26
C VAL A 37 -12.89 -7.02 -1.06
N SER A 38 -12.38 -7.75 -2.06
CA SER A 38 -12.09 -7.17 -3.39
C SER A 38 -13.31 -6.58 -4.10
N ARG A 39 -14.50 -7.09 -3.78
CA ARG A 39 -15.78 -6.68 -4.37
C ARG A 39 -16.52 -5.61 -3.56
N LEU A 40 -16.02 -5.24 -2.37
CA LEU A 40 -16.65 -4.23 -1.52
C LEU A 40 -16.36 -2.82 -2.02
N ALA A 41 -17.34 -1.92 -1.86
CA ALA A 41 -17.20 -0.48 -2.11
C ALA A 41 -16.51 0.21 -0.92
N VAL A 42 -15.25 -0.17 -0.63
CA VAL A 42 -14.51 0.26 0.57
C VAL A 42 -14.22 1.78 0.67
N PHE A 43 -14.42 2.50 -0.44
CA PHE A 43 -14.28 3.96 -0.52
C PHE A 43 -15.62 4.71 -0.40
N SER A 44 -16.75 4.01 -0.26
CA SER A 44 -18.05 4.66 -0.07
C SER A 44 -18.16 5.33 1.30
N HIS A 45 -19.01 6.35 1.39
CA HIS A 45 -19.26 7.06 2.64
C HIS A 45 -19.89 6.14 3.69
N GLU A 46 -20.82 5.29 3.28
CA GLU A 46 -21.50 4.30 4.13
C GLU A 46 -20.50 3.30 4.71
N PHE A 47 -19.55 2.83 3.91
CA PHE A 47 -18.49 1.94 4.37
C PHE A 47 -17.59 2.64 5.41
N GLY A 48 -17.20 3.89 5.14
CA GLY A 48 -16.44 4.69 6.11
C GLY A 48 -17.19 4.86 7.44
N LEU A 49 -18.49 5.14 7.39
CA LEU A 49 -19.34 5.26 8.58
C LEU A 49 -19.50 3.94 9.34
N ALA A 50 -19.59 2.80 8.64
CA ALA A 50 -19.72 1.48 9.24
C ALA A 50 -18.50 1.13 10.12
N PHE A 51 -17.31 1.57 9.72
CA PHE A 51 -16.06 1.33 10.46
C PHE A 51 -15.57 2.52 11.28
N LYS A 52 -16.42 3.53 11.55
CA LYS A 52 -16.05 4.73 12.33
C LYS A 52 -15.48 4.41 13.73
N ALA A 53 -15.89 3.28 14.31
CA ALA A 53 -15.43 2.82 15.63
C ALA A 53 -14.10 2.03 15.57
N CYS A 54 -13.64 1.64 14.38
CA CYS A 54 -12.40 0.90 14.18
C CYS A 54 -11.70 1.36 12.89
N LEU A 55 -11.10 2.55 12.95
CA LEU A 55 -10.36 3.14 11.83
C LEU A 55 -9.16 2.30 11.35
N PRO A 56 -8.42 1.57 12.22
CA PRO A 56 -7.36 0.67 11.75
C PRO A 56 -7.88 -0.40 10.79
N LEU A 57 -9.03 -1.00 11.10
CA LEU A 57 -9.68 -2.01 10.26
C LEU A 57 -10.17 -1.40 8.94
N LEU A 58 -10.75 -0.19 8.96
CA LEU A 58 -11.11 0.54 7.74
C LEU A 58 -9.91 0.73 6.80
N SER A 59 -8.76 1.12 7.35
CA SER A 59 -7.52 1.32 6.60
C SER A 59 -6.99 0.01 5.99
N VAL A 60 -7.09 -1.10 6.72
CA VAL A 60 -6.69 -2.43 6.23
C VAL A 60 -7.59 -2.88 5.08
N LEU A 61 -8.92 -2.80 5.24
CA LEU A 61 -9.88 -3.26 4.23
C LEU A 61 -9.79 -2.46 2.92
N LYS A 62 -9.53 -1.15 3.01
CA LYS A 62 -9.30 -0.29 1.83
C LYS A 62 -8.11 -0.76 0.99
N GLN A 63 -7.03 -1.21 1.63
CA GLN A 63 -5.84 -1.70 0.94
C GLN A 63 -6.02 -3.14 0.47
N LEU A 64 -6.59 -4.01 1.33
CA LEU A 64 -6.79 -5.43 1.06
C LEU A 64 -7.72 -5.67 -0.13
N LYS A 65 -8.59 -4.72 -0.48
CA LYS A 65 -9.36 -4.74 -1.73
C LYS A 65 -8.48 -4.99 -2.97
N TYR A 66 -7.24 -4.50 -2.97
CA TYR A 66 -6.31 -4.61 -4.08
C TYR A 66 -5.33 -5.80 -3.96
N PHE A 67 -5.56 -6.74 -3.04
CA PHE A 67 -4.61 -7.82 -2.68
C PHE A 67 -3.97 -8.52 -3.88
N TRP A 68 -4.74 -8.75 -4.95
CA TRP A 68 -4.28 -9.45 -6.14
C TRP A 68 -3.08 -8.78 -6.82
N ASN A 69 -3.01 -7.45 -6.74
CA ASN A 69 -1.94 -6.63 -7.30
C ASN A 69 -0.89 -6.20 -6.26
N LEU A 70 -1.11 -6.50 -4.98
CA LEU A 70 -0.19 -6.12 -3.92
C LEU A 70 0.95 -7.14 -3.77
N PRO A 71 2.14 -6.71 -3.34
CA PRO A 71 3.22 -7.59 -2.92
C PRO A 71 2.76 -8.60 -1.85
N GLN A 72 3.30 -9.82 -1.88
CA GLN A 72 2.97 -10.83 -0.87
C GLN A 72 3.29 -10.38 0.56
N SER A 73 4.39 -9.66 0.75
CA SER A 73 4.75 -9.08 2.05
C SER A 73 3.73 -8.03 2.51
N HIS A 74 3.20 -7.22 1.60
CA HIS A 74 2.16 -6.24 1.92
C HIS A 74 0.86 -6.94 2.34
N VAL A 75 0.45 -7.98 1.60
CA VAL A 75 -0.74 -8.76 1.95
C VAL A 75 -0.56 -9.46 3.29
N ALA A 76 0.62 -10.01 3.59
CA ALA A 76 0.91 -10.61 4.89
C ALA A 76 0.78 -9.60 6.04
N ILE A 77 1.31 -8.38 5.89
CA ILE A 77 1.15 -7.28 6.86
C ILE A 77 -0.34 -6.91 7.03
N LEU A 78 -1.10 -6.84 5.94
CA LEU A 78 -2.53 -6.52 6.01
C LEU A 78 -3.34 -7.63 6.71
N LEU A 79 -3.01 -8.90 6.47
CA LEU A 79 -3.66 -10.04 7.13
C LEU A 79 -3.29 -10.12 8.61
N GLU A 80 -2.04 -9.84 8.97
CA GLU A 80 -1.64 -9.70 10.38
C GLU A 80 -2.43 -8.59 11.07
N ARG A 81 -2.44 -7.38 10.51
CA ARG A 81 -3.20 -6.27 11.09
C ARG A 81 -4.71 -6.56 11.14
N LEU A 82 -5.24 -7.30 10.18
CA LEU A 82 -6.62 -7.77 10.23
C LEU A 82 -6.85 -8.71 11.43
N ALA A 83 -5.95 -9.68 11.63
CA ALA A 83 -5.99 -10.59 12.76
C ALA A 83 -5.85 -9.84 14.09
N GLU A 84 -4.94 -8.88 14.21
CA GLU A 84 -4.80 -8.04 15.41
C GLU A 84 -6.08 -7.29 15.78
N GLN A 85 -6.88 -6.85 14.79
CA GLN A 85 -8.12 -6.11 15.05
C GLN A 85 -9.32 -7.02 15.34
N LEU A 86 -9.36 -8.23 14.77
CA LEU A 86 -10.53 -9.11 14.84
C LEU A 86 -10.37 -10.30 15.81
N MET A 87 -9.15 -10.81 15.96
CA MET A 87 -8.80 -12.01 16.71
C MET A 87 -7.37 -11.89 17.30
N PRO A 88 -7.13 -10.95 18.23
CA PRO A 88 -5.79 -10.66 18.75
C PRO A 88 -5.07 -11.89 19.31
N GLU A 89 -5.80 -12.80 19.95
CA GLU A 89 -5.26 -14.02 20.53
C GLU A 89 -4.73 -15.02 19.49
N HIS A 90 -5.05 -14.82 18.21
CA HIS A 90 -4.62 -15.64 17.08
C HIS A 90 -3.74 -14.86 16.08
N ALA A 91 -3.24 -13.67 16.43
CA ALA A 91 -2.44 -12.84 15.52
C ALA A 91 -0.98 -13.32 15.36
N ALA A 92 -0.45 -14.06 16.34
CA ALA A 92 0.97 -14.45 16.39
C ALA A 92 1.47 -15.23 15.14
N PRO A 93 0.72 -16.20 14.57
CA PRO A 93 1.13 -16.88 13.34
C PRO A 93 1.26 -15.94 12.13
N PHE A 94 0.39 -14.93 12.03
CA PHE A 94 0.46 -13.92 10.97
C PHE A 94 1.64 -12.97 11.17
N GLN A 95 1.93 -12.62 12.43
CA GLN A 95 3.07 -11.78 12.78
C GLN A 95 4.40 -12.45 12.43
N SER A 96 4.55 -13.75 12.71
CA SER A 96 5.70 -14.52 12.25
C SER A 96 5.76 -14.58 10.72
N LEU A 97 4.64 -14.90 10.05
CA LEU A 97 4.62 -15.02 8.60
C LEU A 97 5.06 -13.73 7.90
N GLN A 98 4.51 -12.57 8.29
CA GLN A 98 4.90 -11.30 7.67
C GLN A 98 6.37 -10.95 7.94
N HIS A 99 6.89 -11.31 9.13
CA HIS A 99 8.28 -11.06 9.47
C HIS A 99 9.22 -11.89 8.61
N ASP A 100 8.93 -13.18 8.47
CA ASP A 100 9.76 -14.11 7.71
C ASP A 100 9.71 -13.79 6.20
N LEU A 101 8.51 -13.52 5.65
CA LEU A 101 8.34 -13.10 4.25
C LEU A 101 9.06 -11.79 3.92
N ALA A 102 9.21 -10.88 4.88
CA ALA A 102 9.91 -9.61 4.65
C ALA A 102 11.43 -9.78 4.46
N GLN A 103 11.99 -10.96 4.75
CA GLN A 103 13.40 -11.30 4.53
C GLN A 103 13.63 -12.04 3.20
N GLU A 104 12.57 -12.48 2.53
CA GLU A 104 12.67 -13.20 1.26
C GLU A 104 13.01 -12.27 0.09
N GLN A 105 13.74 -12.77 -0.90
CA GLN A 105 14.09 -12.00 -2.11
C GLN A 105 12.83 -11.63 -2.93
N ASP A 106 11.85 -12.52 -2.94
CA ASP A 106 10.61 -12.36 -3.68
C ASP A 106 9.52 -11.61 -2.88
N CYS A 107 9.86 -10.97 -1.76
CA CYS A 107 8.89 -10.31 -0.87
C CYS A 107 8.04 -9.24 -1.59
N VAL A 108 8.58 -8.62 -2.64
CA VAL A 108 7.94 -7.59 -3.46
C VAL A 108 7.07 -8.14 -4.59
N VAL A 109 7.07 -9.46 -4.83
CA VAL A 109 6.29 -10.10 -5.91
C VAL A 109 4.79 -10.02 -5.59
N ALA A 110 4.01 -9.56 -6.56
CA ALA A 110 2.56 -9.44 -6.43
C ALA A 110 1.87 -10.81 -6.34
N ILE A 111 0.74 -10.91 -5.62
CA ILE A 111 0.00 -12.17 -5.46
C ILE A 111 -0.31 -12.85 -6.80
N LYS A 112 -0.74 -12.09 -7.81
CA LYS A 112 -1.03 -12.60 -9.15
C LYS A 112 0.19 -13.22 -9.86
N ASP A 113 1.40 -12.83 -9.48
CA ASP A 113 2.64 -13.27 -10.10
C ASP A 113 3.35 -14.36 -9.26
N LEU A 114 2.76 -14.77 -8.13
CA LEU A 114 3.29 -15.85 -7.31
C LEU A 114 3.27 -17.19 -8.04
N LYS A 115 4.42 -17.87 -7.98
CA LYS A 115 4.59 -19.24 -8.49
C LYS A 115 4.21 -20.25 -7.41
N GLY A 116 3.80 -21.45 -7.83
CA GLY A 116 3.49 -22.56 -6.93
C GLY A 116 2.07 -22.58 -6.35
N MET A 117 1.24 -21.57 -6.65
CA MET A 117 -0.18 -21.59 -6.27
C MET A 117 -0.90 -22.78 -6.93
N PRO A 118 -1.65 -23.61 -6.17
CA PRO A 118 -2.39 -24.73 -6.75
C PRO A 118 -3.36 -24.27 -7.83
N GLU A 119 -3.41 -24.99 -8.95
CA GLU A 119 -4.24 -24.63 -10.12
C GLU A 119 -5.73 -24.41 -9.77
N PRO A 120 -6.39 -25.22 -8.91
CA PRO A 120 -7.78 -24.96 -8.51
C PRO A 120 -7.96 -23.65 -7.73
N VAL A 121 -6.99 -23.29 -6.89
CA VAL A 121 -7.01 -22.05 -6.09
C VAL A 121 -6.77 -20.85 -7.01
N ARG A 122 -5.78 -20.97 -7.90
CA ARG A 122 -5.44 -19.97 -8.91
C ARG A 122 -6.63 -19.65 -9.81
N ALA A 123 -7.34 -20.67 -10.28
CA ALA A 123 -8.53 -20.50 -11.10
C ALA A 123 -9.64 -19.68 -10.41
N VAL A 124 -9.83 -19.85 -9.10
CA VAL A 124 -10.82 -19.05 -8.34
C VAL A 124 -10.39 -17.59 -8.25
N TYR A 125 -9.11 -17.31 -7.99
CA TYR A 125 -8.61 -15.95 -7.96
C TYR A 125 -8.65 -15.28 -9.34
N ASP A 126 -8.30 -16.00 -10.41
CA ASP A 126 -8.37 -15.50 -11.78
C ASP A 126 -9.83 -15.20 -12.19
N GLN A 127 -10.78 -16.06 -11.82
CA GLN A 127 -12.20 -15.79 -12.04
C GLN A 127 -12.68 -14.55 -11.26
N ASN A 128 -12.20 -14.37 -10.02
CA ASN A 128 -12.49 -13.16 -9.26
C ASN A 128 -11.88 -11.91 -9.89
N ALA A 129 -10.62 -11.98 -10.34
CA ALA A 129 -9.94 -10.87 -11.00
C ALA A 129 -10.66 -10.46 -12.28
N HIS A 130 -11.16 -11.42 -13.06
CA HIS A 130 -12.00 -11.15 -14.24
C HIS A 130 -13.33 -10.48 -13.86
N TYR A 131 -13.98 -10.94 -12.79
CA TYR A 131 -15.20 -10.29 -12.28
C TYR A 131 -14.93 -8.83 -11.89
N VAL A 132 -13.86 -8.57 -11.12
CA VAL A 132 -13.48 -7.23 -10.68
C VAL A 132 -13.13 -6.37 -11.89
N GLU A 133 -12.46 -6.90 -12.91
CA GLU A 133 -12.12 -6.16 -14.13
C GLU A 133 -13.37 -5.65 -14.87
N VAL A 134 -14.43 -6.46 -14.93
CA VAL A 134 -15.68 -6.09 -15.60
C VAL A 134 -16.48 -5.06 -14.79
N VAL A 135 -16.57 -5.23 -13.48
CA VAL A 135 -17.45 -4.42 -12.61
C VAL A 135 -16.75 -3.14 -12.13
N GLU A 136 -15.48 -3.24 -11.79
CA GLU A 136 -14.67 -2.16 -11.23
C GLU A 136 -13.22 -2.27 -11.76
N PRO A 137 -12.94 -1.85 -13.01
CA PRO A 137 -11.63 -2.03 -13.64
C PRO A 137 -10.44 -1.49 -12.82
N HIS A 138 -10.67 -0.44 -12.02
CA HIS A 138 -9.66 0.14 -11.14
C HIS A 138 -9.22 -0.82 -10.03
N GLY A 139 -10.10 -1.73 -9.57
CA GLY A 139 -9.75 -2.79 -8.62
C GLY A 139 -8.74 -3.79 -9.18
N SER A 140 -8.82 -4.11 -10.48
CA SER A 140 -7.89 -5.00 -11.16
C SER A 140 -6.61 -4.29 -11.63
N PHE A 141 -6.68 -3.00 -11.94
CA PHE A 141 -5.55 -2.20 -12.40
C PHE A 141 -5.42 -0.89 -11.60
N PRO A 142 -5.08 -0.95 -10.31
CA PRO A 142 -5.08 0.22 -9.47
C PRO A 142 -3.97 1.18 -9.87
N THR A 143 -4.33 2.41 -10.24
CA THR A 143 -3.33 3.46 -10.45
C THR A 143 -2.72 3.96 -9.12
N SER A 144 -3.43 3.74 -8.01
CA SER A 144 -2.99 3.95 -6.63
C SER A 144 -4.00 3.27 -5.71
N ILE A 145 -3.54 2.69 -4.60
CA ILE A 145 -4.40 2.06 -3.58
C ILE A 145 -5.09 3.08 -2.65
N TYR A 146 -4.75 4.38 -2.79
CA TYR A 146 -5.27 5.47 -1.98
C TYR A 146 -6.38 6.28 -2.67
N ARG A 147 -6.77 5.89 -3.89
CA ARG A 147 -7.85 6.53 -4.64
C ARG A 147 -8.62 5.54 -5.48
N GLN A 148 -9.87 5.87 -5.76
CA GLN A 148 -10.70 5.18 -6.73
C GLN A 148 -11.26 6.21 -7.72
N SER A 149 -11.34 5.84 -8.99
CA SER A 149 -11.94 6.68 -10.03
C SER A 149 -12.96 5.86 -10.80
N ASP A 150 -14.06 6.49 -11.17
CA ASP A 150 -15.12 5.92 -12.01
C ASP A 150 -15.49 6.93 -13.10
N GLY A 151 -16.07 6.42 -14.18
CA GLY A 151 -16.56 7.26 -15.26
C GLY A 151 -17.63 6.56 -16.08
N LEU A 152 -18.62 7.35 -16.51
CA LEU A 152 -19.67 6.97 -17.44
C LEU A 152 -19.42 7.73 -18.74
N THR A 153 -19.32 7.01 -19.86
CA THR A 153 -19.22 7.63 -21.20
C THR A 153 -20.42 7.21 -22.02
N LEU A 154 -21.12 8.19 -22.57
CA LEU A 154 -22.29 8.03 -23.42
C LEU A 154 -21.96 8.63 -24.80
N ALA A 155 -22.36 7.95 -25.86
CA ALA A 155 -22.24 8.45 -27.22
C ALA A 155 -23.63 8.60 -27.84
N ALA A 156 -23.84 9.67 -28.59
CA ALA A 156 -25.00 9.79 -29.47
C ALA A 156 -25.01 8.64 -30.50
N GLN A 157 -26.17 8.36 -31.10
CA GLN A 157 -26.31 7.25 -32.06
C GLN A 157 -25.39 7.36 -33.27
N ASP A 158 -25.05 8.59 -33.66
CA ASP A 158 -24.11 8.89 -34.75
C ASP A 158 -22.64 8.86 -34.31
N ALA A 159 -22.37 8.64 -33.02
CA ALA A 159 -21.06 8.71 -32.37
C ALA A 159 -20.30 10.05 -32.55
N LEU A 160 -20.97 11.12 -32.98
CA LEU A 160 -20.35 12.43 -33.19
C LEU A 160 -20.29 13.26 -31.90
N THR A 161 -21.21 13.01 -30.98
CA THR A 161 -21.21 13.61 -29.63
C THR A 161 -20.93 12.53 -28.61
N ILE A 162 -19.89 12.74 -27.81
CA ILE A 162 -19.52 11.87 -26.69
C ILE A 162 -19.53 12.74 -25.43
N GLU A 163 -20.29 12.31 -24.44
CA GLU A 163 -20.36 12.95 -23.13
C GLU A 163 -19.85 11.98 -22.07
N SER A 164 -18.99 12.48 -21.17
CA SER A 164 -18.43 11.69 -20.09
C SER A 164 -18.59 12.39 -18.75
N VAL A 165 -19.08 11.65 -17.76
CA VAL A 165 -19.10 12.06 -16.35
C VAL A 165 -18.09 11.20 -15.61
N MET A 166 -17.27 11.81 -14.74
CA MET A 166 -16.24 11.11 -14.00
C MET A 166 -16.17 11.59 -12.56
N SER A 167 -15.85 10.67 -11.65
CA SER A 167 -15.66 10.95 -10.23
C SER A 167 -14.31 10.42 -9.76
N THR A 168 -13.78 11.00 -8.69
CA THR A 168 -12.58 10.50 -8.03
C THR A 168 -12.72 10.66 -6.53
N THR A 169 -12.54 9.54 -5.82
CA THR A 169 -12.58 9.45 -4.37
C THR A 169 -11.17 9.20 -3.86
N ILE A 170 -10.72 10.00 -2.90
CA ILE A 170 -9.38 9.90 -2.30
C ILE A 170 -9.55 9.60 -0.82
N THR A 171 -8.69 8.73 -0.28
CA THR A 171 -8.62 8.47 1.16
C THR A 171 -7.29 8.98 1.72
N THR A 172 -7.33 9.51 2.94
CA THR A 172 -6.14 9.82 3.73
C THR A 172 -6.30 9.25 5.14
N THR A 173 -5.20 9.11 5.86
CA THR A 173 -5.19 8.68 7.25
C THR A 173 -4.19 9.55 8.00
N ILE A 174 -4.66 10.19 9.07
CA ILE A 174 -3.84 11.02 9.94
C ILE A 174 -3.67 10.25 11.25
N LYS A 175 -2.43 10.07 11.70
CA LYS A 175 -2.10 9.42 12.96
C LYS A 175 -1.20 10.35 13.78
N ILE A 176 -1.45 10.40 15.08
CA ILE A 176 -0.54 11.02 16.05
C ILE A 176 0.21 9.88 16.71
N ALA A 177 1.53 9.88 16.56
CA ALA A 177 2.41 8.84 17.08
C ALA A 177 3.63 9.47 17.74
N ARG A 178 4.20 8.75 18.71
CA ARG A 178 5.47 9.09 19.34
C ARG A 178 6.54 8.15 18.84
N ASP A 179 7.78 8.61 18.89
CA ASP A 179 8.95 7.77 18.67
C ASP A 179 8.89 7.02 17.32
N VAL A 180 8.47 7.72 16.26
CA VAL A 180 8.23 7.15 14.91
C VAL A 180 9.51 6.56 14.30
N LEU A 181 10.68 7.09 14.69
CA LEU A 181 11.99 6.64 14.23
C LEU A 181 12.61 5.55 15.13
N GLN A 182 11.90 5.06 16.15
CA GLN A 182 12.35 3.88 16.89
C GLN A 182 12.12 2.62 16.03
N PRO A 183 13.08 1.69 15.92
CA PRO A 183 12.91 0.46 15.13
C PRO A 183 11.74 -0.44 15.54
N SER A 184 11.21 -0.27 16.76
CA SER A 184 9.99 -0.98 17.20
C SER A 184 8.71 -0.38 16.62
N ASN A 185 8.75 0.85 16.13
CA ASN A 185 7.59 1.52 15.53
C ASN A 185 7.42 1.10 14.07
N ARG A 186 6.30 0.44 13.77
CA ARG A 186 6.04 -0.15 12.45
C ARG A 186 5.37 0.79 11.45
N LEU A 187 5.09 2.04 11.79
CA LEU A 187 4.32 2.93 10.92
C LEU A 187 4.94 3.18 9.55
N LEU A 188 6.26 3.38 9.49
CA LEU A 188 6.99 3.53 8.23
C LEU A 188 7.35 2.17 7.63
N TYR A 189 7.75 1.21 8.48
CA TYR A 189 8.05 -0.17 8.07
C TYR A 189 6.90 -0.80 7.27
N ASP A 190 5.66 -0.74 7.77
CA ASP A 190 4.50 -1.37 7.14
C ASP A 190 4.19 -0.78 5.74
N VAL A 191 4.66 0.44 5.45
CA VAL A 191 4.48 1.12 4.16
C VAL A 191 5.63 0.81 3.21
N TYR A 192 6.87 0.92 3.68
CA TYR A 192 8.06 0.91 2.81
C TYR A 192 8.74 -0.46 2.71
N LYS A 193 8.60 -1.35 3.70
CA LYS A 193 9.19 -2.69 3.62
C LYS A 193 8.65 -3.48 2.42
N PRO A 194 7.33 -3.50 2.15
CA PRO A 194 6.81 -4.21 0.98
C PRO A 194 7.20 -3.63 -0.37
N LEU A 195 7.70 -2.39 -0.38
CA LEU A 195 8.20 -1.70 -1.58
C LEU A 195 9.70 -1.91 -1.77
N GLY A 196 10.41 -2.39 -0.74
CA GLY A 196 11.86 -2.60 -0.73
C GLY A 196 12.70 -1.33 -0.55
N ARG A 197 12.11 -0.15 -0.79
CA ARG A 197 12.80 1.14 -0.71
C ARG A 197 11.89 2.28 -0.29
N CYS A 198 12.51 3.38 0.11
CA CYS A 198 11.88 4.64 0.49
C CYS A 198 12.66 5.82 -0.13
N VAL A 199 12.00 6.59 -0.99
CA VAL A 199 12.51 7.90 -1.45
C VAL A 199 11.90 8.99 -0.57
N ALA A 200 12.77 9.73 0.11
CA ALA A 200 12.37 10.78 1.04
C ALA A 200 12.83 12.17 0.59
N VAL A 201 11.94 13.14 0.71
CA VAL A 201 12.22 14.57 0.65
C VAL A 201 12.27 15.08 2.08
N VAL A 202 13.43 15.55 2.52
CA VAL A 202 13.70 15.93 3.91
C VAL A 202 14.11 17.40 3.95
N ASP A 203 13.52 18.15 4.88
CA ASP A 203 13.96 19.52 5.19
C ASP A 203 15.39 19.52 5.75
N ASP A 204 16.24 20.41 5.29
CA ASP A 204 17.64 20.56 5.71
C ASP A 204 17.82 20.75 7.22
N LYS A 205 16.99 21.56 7.88
CA LYS A 205 17.07 21.72 9.35
C LYS A 205 16.61 20.47 10.08
N VAL A 206 15.68 19.71 9.50
CA VAL A 206 15.26 18.42 10.04
C VAL A 206 16.34 17.36 9.83
N ASP A 207 17.04 17.37 8.70
CA ASP A 207 18.16 16.48 8.43
C ASP A 207 19.31 16.68 9.44
N ASP A 208 19.61 17.92 9.78
CA ASP A 208 20.63 18.26 10.80
C ASP A 208 20.33 17.62 12.17
N HIS A 209 19.06 17.43 12.51
CA HIS A 209 18.63 16.89 13.80
C HIS A 209 18.30 15.40 13.78
N TYR A 210 17.64 14.91 12.71
CA TYR A 210 17.05 13.57 12.64
C TYR A 210 17.54 12.77 11.42
N GLY A 211 18.43 13.30 10.60
CA GLY A 211 18.95 12.63 9.42
C GLY A 211 19.62 11.29 9.72
N THR A 212 20.38 11.23 10.82
CA THR A 212 21.04 9.99 11.28
C THR A 212 20.02 8.98 11.80
N ASP A 213 18.98 9.44 12.53
CA ASP A 213 17.92 8.57 13.05
C ASP A 213 17.06 8.00 11.92
N LEU A 214 16.76 8.79 10.89
CA LEU A 214 16.07 8.35 9.68
C LEU A 214 16.86 7.24 8.97
N GLU A 215 18.15 7.48 8.70
CA GLU A 215 19.02 6.47 8.08
C GLU A 215 19.12 5.21 8.94
N GLY A 216 19.30 5.37 10.26
CA GLY A 216 19.36 4.27 11.21
C GLY A 216 18.08 3.43 11.23
N TYR A 217 16.91 4.05 11.19
CA TYR A 217 15.61 3.37 11.14
C TYR A 217 15.48 2.50 9.88
N PHE A 218 15.66 3.08 8.70
CA PHE A 218 15.51 2.33 7.45
C PHE A 218 16.59 1.25 7.29
N HIS A 219 17.82 1.53 7.74
CA HIS A 219 18.90 0.56 7.77
C HIS A 219 18.57 -0.65 8.67
N ALA A 220 18.07 -0.40 9.89
CA ALA A 220 17.68 -1.46 10.83
C ALA A 220 16.59 -2.39 10.27
N HIS A 221 15.74 -1.88 9.38
CA HIS A 221 14.70 -2.65 8.71
C HIS A 221 15.12 -3.25 7.35
N GLY A 222 16.36 -3.01 6.90
CA GLY A 222 16.85 -3.46 5.60
C GLY A 222 16.00 -2.91 4.45
N ILE A 223 15.67 -1.62 4.50
CA ILE A 223 14.94 -0.89 3.45
C ILE A 223 15.93 0.07 2.81
N GLU A 224 16.05 0.07 1.48
CA GLU A 224 16.89 1.05 0.78
C GLU A 224 16.33 2.46 0.99
N PHE A 225 17.14 3.37 1.53
CA PHE A 225 16.71 4.74 1.85
C PHE A 225 17.42 5.76 0.95
N VAL A 226 16.65 6.47 0.15
CA VAL A 226 17.13 7.56 -0.72
C VAL A 226 16.70 8.88 -0.09
N LYS A 227 17.64 9.54 0.57
CA LYS A 227 17.42 10.84 1.22
C LYS A 227 17.71 11.99 0.26
N LEU A 228 16.71 12.83 0.00
CA LEU A 228 16.81 14.03 -0.83
C LEU A 228 16.57 15.25 0.06
N VAL A 229 17.63 16.02 0.30
CA VAL A 229 17.59 17.15 1.24
C VAL A 229 17.34 18.46 0.48
N PHE A 230 16.37 19.24 0.96
CA PHE A 230 16.01 20.56 0.40
C PHE A 230 15.76 21.55 1.52
N SER A 231 15.92 22.85 1.24
CA SER A 231 15.61 23.89 2.20
C SER A 231 14.10 24.15 2.28
N GLY A 232 13.53 24.16 3.49
CA GLY A 232 12.12 24.51 3.72
C GLY A 232 11.91 25.91 4.28
N ASN A 233 12.64 26.93 3.79
CA ASN A 233 12.36 28.33 4.17
C ASN A 233 11.24 28.90 3.30
N GLU A 234 10.47 29.87 3.81
CA GLU A 234 9.37 30.48 3.05
C GLU A 234 9.83 31.12 1.71
N VAL A 235 11.09 31.54 1.62
CA VAL A 235 11.70 32.06 0.37
C VAL A 235 11.79 30.98 -0.71
N ASP A 236 11.92 29.71 -0.30
CA ASP A 236 12.03 28.53 -1.18
C ASP A 236 10.64 28.03 -1.63
N LYS A 237 9.55 28.70 -1.20
CA LYS A 237 8.18 28.36 -1.59
C LYS A 237 7.84 28.86 -2.99
N ASN A 238 8.57 28.38 -3.99
CA ASN A 238 8.38 28.77 -5.39
C ASN A 238 8.43 27.54 -6.33
N LEU A 239 8.03 27.75 -7.59
CA LEU A 239 7.95 26.66 -8.58
C LEU A 239 9.32 26.09 -8.98
N SER A 240 10.40 26.85 -8.83
CA SER A 240 11.75 26.37 -9.16
C SER A 240 12.16 25.25 -8.20
N ASP A 241 11.83 25.37 -6.91
CA ASP A 241 12.09 24.32 -5.92
C ASP A 241 11.22 23.07 -6.16
N VAL A 242 9.97 23.25 -6.59
CA VAL A 242 9.12 22.14 -7.06
C VAL A 242 9.78 21.42 -8.25
N GLU A 243 10.34 22.16 -9.22
CA GLU A 243 11.05 21.58 -10.36
C GLU A 243 12.30 20.80 -9.93
N LEU A 244 13.08 21.31 -8.98
CA LEU A 244 14.24 20.60 -8.42
C LEU A 244 13.84 19.27 -7.79
N ILE A 245 12.75 19.23 -7.02
CA ILE A 245 12.22 17.99 -6.46
C ILE A 245 11.79 17.03 -7.57
N LEU A 246 11.09 17.51 -8.61
CA LEU A 246 10.69 16.69 -9.76
C LEU A 246 11.89 16.05 -10.48
N LEU A 247 12.96 16.82 -10.68
CA LEU A 247 14.20 16.35 -11.29
C LEU A 247 14.88 15.28 -10.42
N ALA A 248 14.93 15.48 -9.10
CA ALA A 248 15.47 14.51 -8.17
C ALA A 248 14.67 13.20 -8.18
N LEU A 249 13.33 13.28 -8.10
CA LEU A 249 12.45 12.11 -8.19
C LEU A 249 12.61 11.35 -9.52
N LYS A 250 12.86 12.06 -10.62
CA LYS A 250 13.14 11.46 -11.93
C LYS A 250 14.48 10.74 -11.95
N LYS A 251 15.52 11.37 -11.38
CA LYS A 251 16.88 10.80 -11.30
C LYS A 251 16.93 9.47 -10.55
N HIS A 252 16.11 9.33 -9.51
CA HIS A 252 16.05 8.12 -8.69
C HIS A 252 15.04 7.07 -9.20
N ASN A 253 14.55 7.19 -10.45
CA ASN A 253 13.64 6.23 -11.10
C ASN A 253 12.46 5.83 -10.20
N ARG A 254 11.83 6.81 -9.56
CA ARG A 254 10.75 6.53 -8.61
C ARG A 254 9.58 5.86 -9.32
N ALA A 255 9.07 4.77 -8.74
CA ALA A 255 7.92 4.08 -9.30
C ALA A 255 6.65 4.94 -9.13
N ARG A 256 5.63 4.67 -9.94
CA ARG A 256 4.35 5.41 -9.90
C ARG A 256 3.58 5.18 -8.59
N HIS A 257 3.69 3.98 -8.02
CA HIS A 257 2.91 3.54 -6.87
C HIS A 257 3.65 3.66 -5.53
N GLU A 258 4.94 4.00 -5.57
CA GLU A 258 5.78 4.19 -4.40
C GLU A 258 5.47 5.54 -3.76
N PRO A 259 4.96 5.58 -2.51
CA PRO A 259 4.76 6.83 -1.80
C PRO A 259 6.08 7.55 -1.56
N VAL A 260 6.12 8.86 -1.77
CA VAL A 260 7.26 9.68 -1.34
C VAL A 260 7.12 9.96 0.16
N LEU A 261 8.19 9.75 0.93
CA LEU A 261 8.23 10.21 2.31
C LEU A 261 8.58 11.70 2.32
N ILE A 262 7.75 12.53 2.92
CA ILE A 262 8.04 13.95 3.12
C ILE A 262 8.30 14.14 4.61
N VAL A 263 9.45 14.69 4.98
CA VAL A 263 9.82 14.90 6.39
C VAL A 263 10.14 16.37 6.62
N GLY A 264 9.31 17.02 7.44
CA GLY A 264 9.54 18.37 7.93
C GLY A 264 8.29 19.24 8.01
N GLY A 265 8.50 20.56 8.04
CA GLY A 265 7.44 21.55 8.27
C GLY A 265 6.50 21.80 7.08
N GLY A 266 5.62 22.79 7.22
CA GLY A 266 4.62 23.11 6.20
C GLY A 266 5.19 23.53 4.84
N VAL A 267 6.34 24.21 4.82
CA VAL A 267 6.95 24.69 3.57
C VAL A 267 7.43 23.51 2.72
N ILE A 268 8.24 22.61 3.29
CA ILE A 268 8.71 21.42 2.57
C ILE A 268 7.52 20.55 2.15
N ALA A 269 6.50 20.42 3.00
CA ALA A 269 5.30 19.66 2.71
C ALA A 269 4.49 20.24 1.53
N ASP A 270 4.36 21.56 1.43
CA ASP A 270 3.67 22.22 0.34
C ASP A 270 4.40 22.00 -1.00
N ILE A 271 5.72 22.26 -1.06
CA ILE A 271 6.48 22.14 -2.31
C ILE A 271 6.65 20.68 -2.74
N ALA A 272 6.93 19.76 -1.80
CA ALA A 272 7.06 18.34 -2.09
C ALA A 272 5.71 17.70 -2.41
N GLY A 273 4.64 18.10 -1.71
CA GLY A 273 3.27 17.68 -2.01
C GLY A 273 2.84 18.11 -3.42
N MET A 274 3.16 19.36 -3.82
CA MET A 274 2.93 19.84 -5.18
C MET A 274 3.76 19.05 -6.21
N ALA A 275 5.03 18.77 -5.93
CA ALA A 275 5.86 17.94 -6.78
C ALA A 275 5.26 16.53 -6.95
N CYS A 276 4.77 15.90 -5.88
CA CYS A 276 4.08 14.61 -5.93
C CYS A 276 2.79 14.64 -6.75
N ALA A 277 2.00 15.73 -6.66
CA ALA A 277 0.80 15.92 -7.46
C ALA A 277 1.11 15.99 -8.96
N LEU A 278 2.22 16.65 -9.34
CA LEU A 278 2.65 16.79 -10.73
C LEU A 278 3.34 15.53 -11.26
N TYR A 279 4.19 14.90 -10.45
CA TYR A 279 4.98 13.74 -10.87
C TYR A 279 4.07 12.56 -11.20
N SER A 280 4.22 11.98 -12.40
CA SER A 280 3.42 10.83 -12.87
C SER A 280 1.90 11.01 -12.73
N ARG A 281 1.42 12.27 -12.75
CA ARG A 281 0.00 12.64 -12.63
C ARG A 281 -0.61 12.07 -11.34
N ASN A 282 -0.15 12.58 -10.20
CA ASN A 282 -0.56 12.22 -8.83
C ASN A 282 0.11 10.95 -8.26
N THR A 283 1.29 11.15 -7.70
CA THR A 283 2.04 10.18 -6.88
C THR A 283 1.58 10.25 -5.42
N PRO A 284 1.36 9.11 -4.74
CA PRO A 284 1.10 9.12 -3.30
C PRO A 284 2.29 9.67 -2.49
N TYR A 285 2.01 10.20 -1.31
CA TYR A 285 3.05 10.60 -0.36
C TYR A 285 2.59 10.34 1.08
N LEU A 286 3.56 10.21 1.98
CA LEU A 286 3.36 10.18 3.42
C LEU A 286 4.09 11.38 4.02
N SER A 287 3.38 12.21 4.79
CA SER A 287 3.98 13.36 5.47
C SER A 287 4.28 13.00 6.93
N LEU A 288 5.53 13.18 7.33
CA LEU A 288 6.00 13.10 8.71
C LEU A 288 6.37 14.52 9.15
N ASN A 289 5.50 15.11 9.98
CA ASN A 289 5.55 16.51 10.40
C ASN A 289 5.89 16.65 11.87
#